data_AF-A0A0T6BCI6-F1
#
_entry.id   AF-A0A0T6BCI6-F1
#
_cell.length_a   1.000
_cell.length_b   1.000
_cell.length_c   1.000
_cell.angle_alpha   90.00
_cell.angle_beta   90.00
_cell.angle_gamma   90.00
#
_symmetry.space_group_name_H-M   'P 1'
#
loop_
_entity.id
_entity.type
_entity.pdbx_description
1 polymer ?
#
loop_
_entity_poly.entity_id
_entity_poly.type
_entity_poly.pdbx_seq_one_letter_code
_entity_poly.pdbx_strand_id
1 'polypeptide(L)'
;CHQKVHVKSYYEACVMDSCKCDLGGDCECLCTAISTYAQMCNNFGVPVNWRSQELCPIQCPRNTEYMPCISPCPLTTCETIRRNVTFNCDEEVFCTEGCRPNALPQGMIYTDASYEKYVYNNDCEQKPCKEGSINLKEISKGRCLFCTCTSGERNCVPIPLPCDNGKVPIHSLSFSMLFSNVIKQIIGVQYRLCLQ
;
A
#
# COMPACT_ATOMS: atom_id res chain seq x y z
N CYS A 1 28.36 5.93 7.04
CA CYS A 1 28.30 7.32 6.55
C CYS A 1 29.53 8.17 6.92
N HIS A 2 30.14 8.01 8.10
CA HIS A 2 31.21 8.91 8.59
C HIS A 2 32.41 9.10 7.63
N GLN A 3 32.70 8.13 6.75
CA GLN A 3 33.75 8.25 5.72
C GLN A 3 33.38 9.21 4.56
N LYS A 4 32.10 9.48 4.35
CA LYS A 4 31.57 10.36 3.30
C LYS A 4 31.15 11.72 3.85
N VAL A 5 30.59 11.76 5.06
CA VAL A 5 30.09 12.97 5.70
C VAL A 5 30.75 13.14 7.06
N HIS A 6 31.50 14.22 7.23
CA HIS A 6 32.19 14.54 8.49
C HIS A 6 31.20 14.86 9.60
N VAL A 7 31.19 14.05 10.67
CA VAL A 7 30.15 14.11 11.72
C VAL A 7 30.28 15.32 12.65
N LYS A 8 31.49 15.86 12.84
CA LYS A 8 31.77 16.86 13.90
C LYS A 8 30.86 18.08 13.84
N SER A 9 30.68 18.67 12.66
CA SER A 9 29.84 19.87 12.50
C SER A 9 28.37 19.60 12.78
N TYR A 10 27.86 18.43 12.38
CA TYR A 10 26.47 18.02 12.65
C TYR A 10 26.26 17.71 14.14
N TYR A 11 27.26 17.11 14.79
CA TYR A 11 27.24 16.87 16.23
C TYR A 11 27.23 18.19 17.02
N GLU A 12 28.11 19.13 16.69
CA GLU A 12 28.17 20.45 17.33
C GLU A 12 26.86 21.24 17.13
N ALA A 13 26.28 21.20 15.93
CA ALA A 13 24.97 21.77 15.64
C ALA A 13 23.87 21.07 16.47
N CYS A 14 23.86 19.74 16.52
CA CYS A 14 22.90 18.97 17.31
C CYS A 14 22.92 19.36 18.80
N VAL A 15 24.11 19.50 19.39
CA VAL A 15 24.26 19.94 20.80
C VAL A 15 23.70 21.35 20.98
N MET A 16 24.03 22.27 20.07
CA MET A 16 23.53 23.65 20.12
C MET A 16 22.01 23.74 19.97
N ASP A 17 21.45 23.03 19.01
CA ASP A 17 20.02 23.05 18.69
C ASP A 17 19.19 22.39 19.79
N SER A 18 19.66 21.27 20.34
CA SER A 18 18.98 20.56 21.43
C SER A 18 19.01 21.37 22.72
N CYS A 19 20.13 22.04 23.04
CA CYS A 19 20.25 22.86 24.26
C CYS A 19 19.46 24.17 24.23
N LYS A 20 19.06 24.65 23.05
CA LYS A 20 18.27 25.90 22.88
C LYS A 20 16.78 25.63 22.68
N CYS A 21 16.37 24.37 22.71
CA CYS A 21 15.00 23.98 22.43
C CYS A 21 14.11 24.22 23.66
N ASP A 22 13.65 25.45 23.85
CA ASP A 22 12.84 25.83 25.04
C ASP A 22 11.35 25.46 24.94
N LEU A 23 10.93 24.83 23.83
CA LEU A 23 9.53 24.53 23.51
C LEU A 23 9.27 23.02 23.58
N GLY A 24 8.84 22.54 24.76
CA GLY A 24 7.92 21.40 24.91
C GLY A 24 8.38 20.01 24.44
N GLY A 25 9.61 19.85 23.93
CA GLY A 25 10.15 18.54 23.59
C GLY A 25 11.60 18.60 23.10
N ASP A 26 12.56 18.48 24.02
CA ASP A 26 14.00 18.29 23.70
C ASP A 26 14.23 17.18 22.66
N CYS A 27 13.32 16.21 22.61
CA CYS A 27 13.32 15.13 21.62
C CYS A 27 13.09 15.62 20.18
N GLU A 28 12.27 16.63 19.93
CA GLU A 28 11.95 17.07 18.55
C GLU A 28 13.15 17.76 17.88
N CYS A 29 13.82 18.66 18.59
CA CYS A 29 15.04 19.29 18.10
C CYS A 29 16.17 18.27 17.87
N LEU A 30 16.33 17.30 18.77
CA LEU A 30 17.28 16.20 18.60
C LEU A 30 16.97 15.38 17.33
N CYS A 31 15.72 14.97 17.13
CA CYS A 31 15.32 14.20 15.95
C CYS A 31 15.57 14.97 14.66
N THR A 32 15.34 16.29 14.65
CA THR A 32 15.57 17.16 13.50
C THR A 32 17.06 17.24 13.15
N ALA A 33 17.92 17.39 14.15
CA ALA A 33 19.37 17.41 13.96
C ALA A 33 19.90 16.07 13.42
N ILE A 34 19.46 14.94 13.98
CA ILE A 34 19.84 13.61 13.49
C ILE A 34 19.32 13.36 12.07
N SER A 35 18.06 13.71 11.79
CA SER A 35 17.46 13.60 10.45
C SER A 35 18.25 14.38 9.41
N THR A 36 18.75 15.58 9.75
CA THR A 36 19.60 16.38 8.86
C THR A 36 20.90 15.67 8.50
N TYR A 37 21.57 15.05 9.47
CA TYR A 37 22.76 14.25 9.20
C TYR A 37 22.45 13.01 8.36
N ALA A 38 21.37 12.29 8.70
CA ALA A 38 20.92 11.12 7.95
C ALA A 38 20.57 11.46 6.49
N GLN A 39 19.92 12.60 6.24
CA GLN A 39 19.63 13.09 4.89
C GLN A 39 20.91 13.39 4.11
N MET A 40 21.93 13.96 4.75
CA MET A 40 23.22 14.16 4.10
C MET A 40 23.90 12.83 3.75
N CYS A 41 23.77 11.82 4.61
CA CYS A 41 24.21 10.47 4.29
C CYS A 41 23.47 9.87 3.08
N ASN A 42 22.14 10.10 2.97
CA ASN A 42 21.34 9.70 1.81
C ASN A 42 21.85 10.36 0.52
N ASN A 43 22.21 11.64 0.56
CA ASN A 43 22.74 12.37 -0.60
C ASN A 43 24.08 11.80 -1.11
N PHE A 44 24.83 11.09 -0.26
CA PHE A 44 26.04 10.36 -0.63
C PHE A 44 25.81 8.86 -0.88
N GLY A 45 24.54 8.43 -1.00
CA GLY A 45 24.16 7.04 -1.29
C GLY A 45 24.38 6.08 -0.12
N VAL A 46 24.47 6.58 1.12
CA VAL A 46 24.69 5.76 2.33
C VAL A 46 23.52 5.92 3.30
N PRO A 47 22.36 5.30 3.03
CA PRO A 47 21.22 5.40 3.91
C PRO A 47 21.48 4.75 5.27
N VAL A 48 21.06 5.42 6.33
CA VAL A 48 21.26 4.98 7.73
C VAL A 48 19.92 4.79 8.39
N ASN A 49 19.61 3.58 8.85
CA ASN A 49 18.43 3.33 9.67
C ASN A 49 18.72 3.80 11.11
N TRP A 50 18.21 4.98 11.47
CA TRP A 50 18.54 5.64 12.73
C TRP A 50 17.35 5.79 13.68
N ARG A 51 16.11 5.63 13.18
CA ARG A 51 14.90 5.66 14.01
C ARG A 51 14.65 4.31 14.66
N SER A 52 14.10 4.33 15.87
CA SER A 52 13.67 3.16 16.62
C SER A 52 12.44 3.49 17.47
N GLN A 53 11.91 2.53 18.23
CA GLN A 53 10.78 2.81 19.13
C GLN A 53 11.18 3.72 20.29
N GLU A 54 12.46 3.68 20.68
CA GLU A 54 13.03 4.45 21.78
C GLU A 54 13.62 5.79 21.31
N LEU A 55 14.01 5.89 20.03
CA LEU A 55 14.63 7.08 19.45
C LEU A 55 13.87 7.55 18.22
N CYS A 56 13.18 8.68 18.35
CA CYS A 56 12.51 9.38 17.25
C CYS A 56 11.56 8.48 16.43
N PRO A 57 10.62 7.78 17.07
CA PRO A 57 9.74 6.83 16.39
C PRO A 57 8.90 7.54 15.32
N ILE A 58 8.66 6.83 14.22
CA ILE A 58 7.73 7.25 13.17
C ILE A 58 6.60 6.23 13.06
N GLN A 59 5.37 6.71 13.02
CA GLN A 59 4.20 5.87 12.83
C GLN A 59 3.83 5.87 11.35
N CYS A 60 4.14 4.77 10.68
CA CYS A 60 3.76 4.58 9.29
C CYS A 60 2.30 4.09 9.18
N PRO A 61 1.54 4.54 8.16
CA PRO A 61 0.22 3.99 7.86
C PRO A 61 0.25 2.48 7.67
N ARG A 62 -0.92 1.83 7.77
CA ARG A 62 -1.05 0.39 7.48
C ARG A 62 -0.47 0.06 6.10
N ASN A 63 0.10 -1.13 5.97
CA ASN A 63 0.75 -1.64 4.75
C ASN A 63 1.93 -0.79 4.26
N THR A 64 2.50 0.06 5.11
CA THR A 64 3.73 0.80 4.82
C THR A 64 4.73 0.59 5.96
N GLU A 65 6.01 0.70 5.63
CA GLU A 65 7.13 0.51 6.56
C GLU A 65 8.09 1.69 6.48
N TYR A 66 8.67 2.08 7.61
CA TYR A 66 9.71 3.10 7.63
C TYR A 66 10.92 2.65 6.83
N MET A 67 11.40 3.54 5.97
CA MET A 67 12.62 3.38 5.22
C MET A 67 13.45 4.66 5.36
N PRO A 68 14.76 4.55 5.63
CA PRO A 68 15.64 5.72 5.77
C PRO A 68 15.87 6.46 4.44
N CYS A 69 15.50 5.86 3.32
CA CYS A 69 15.69 6.39 1.97
C CYS A 69 14.62 5.78 1.05
N ILE A 70 13.63 6.60 0.69
CA ILE A 70 12.58 6.32 -0.29
C ILE A 70 12.71 7.27 -1.47
N SER A 71 12.47 6.77 -2.68
CA SER A 71 12.33 7.65 -3.82
C SER A 71 11.09 8.53 -3.61
N PRO A 72 11.16 9.85 -3.81
CA PRO A 72 9.98 10.70 -3.80
C PRO A 72 9.15 10.53 -5.08
N CYS A 73 9.61 9.70 -6.04
CA CYS A 73 8.83 9.32 -7.20
C CYS A 73 7.54 8.58 -6.76
N PRO A 74 6.36 9.04 -7.18
CA PRO A 74 5.11 8.36 -6.86
C PRO A 74 5.07 6.94 -7.46
N LEU A 75 4.49 6.00 -6.71
CA LEU A 75 4.26 4.66 -7.22
C LEU A 75 3.10 4.67 -8.23
N THR A 76 3.26 3.87 -9.29
CA THR A 76 2.16 3.58 -10.19
C THR A 76 1.09 2.76 -9.47
N THR A 77 -0.17 3.21 -9.58
CA THR A 77 -1.38 2.55 -9.05
C THR A 77 -2.39 2.38 -10.17
N CYS A 78 -3.46 1.60 -9.95
CA CYS A 78 -4.54 1.55 -10.93
C CYS A 78 -5.17 2.92 -11.18
N GLU A 79 -5.30 3.76 -10.16
CA GLU A 79 -5.80 5.13 -10.28
C GLU A 79 -4.94 5.97 -11.24
N THR A 80 -3.60 5.91 -11.10
CA THR A 80 -2.69 6.65 -11.98
C THR A 80 -2.72 6.09 -13.41
N ILE A 81 -2.83 4.77 -13.56
CA ILE A 81 -3.00 4.11 -14.88
C ILE A 81 -4.29 4.59 -15.55
N ARG A 82 -5.42 4.58 -14.84
CA ARG A 82 -6.73 5.00 -15.39
C ARG A 82 -6.74 6.46 -15.83
N ARG A 83 -6.01 7.31 -15.12
CA ARG A 83 -5.85 8.73 -15.46
C ARG A 83 -4.78 9.00 -16.50
N ASN A 84 -4.11 7.97 -17.01
CA ASN A 84 -2.96 8.08 -17.92
C ASN A 84 -1.89 9.03 -17.37
N VAL A 85 -1.65 9.00 -16.06
CA VAL A 85 -0.61 9.79 -15.42
C VAL A 85 0.72 9.05 -15.55
N THR A 86 1.67 9.70 -16.21
CA THR A 86 3.06 9.29 -16.25
C THR A 86 3.88 10.18 -15.34
N PHE A 87 4.75 9.58 -14.52
CA PHE A 87 5.66 10.31 -13.67
C PHE A 87 7.00 10.44 -14.38
N ASN A 88 7.47 11.68 -14.58
CA ASN A 88 8.85 11.89 -15.01
C ASN A 88 9.72 11.94 -13.76
N CYS A 89 10.27 10.79 -13.40
CA CYS A 89 11.18 10.66 -12.27
C CYS A 89 12.58 10.52 -12.85
N ASP A 90 13.31 11.64 -12.88
CA ASP A 90 14.70 11.63 -13.31
C ASP A 90 15.54 10.77 -12.32
N GLU A 91 16.62 10.17 -12.82
CA GLU A 91 17.46 9.27 -12.00
C GLU A 91 18.25 10.01 -10.91
N GLU A 92 18.39 11.34 -11.01
CA GLU A 92 19.11 12.19 -10.05
C GLU A 92 18.27 12.64 -8.84
N VAL A 93 17.15 11.97 -8.61
CA VAL A 93 16.26 12.33 -7.51
C VAL A 93 16.81 11.77 -6.19
N PHE A 94 17.27 12.67 -5.33
CA PHE A 94 17.67 12.34 -3.96
C PHE A 94 16.51 11.70 -3.18
N CYS A 95 16.80 10.61 -2.49
CA CYS A 95 15.82 9.99 -1.61
C CYS A 95 15.71 10.76 -0.29
N THR A 96 14.54 10.67 0.33
CA THR A 96 14.27 11.18 1.68
C THR A 96 13.84 10.03 2.57
N GLU A 97 13.93 10.18 3.90
CA GLU A 97 13.33 9.18 4.78
C GLU A 97 11.80 9.26 4.75
N GLY A 98 11.12 8.13 4.97
CA GLY A 98 9.66 8.11 5.00
C GLY A 98 9.06 6.72 5.05
N CYS A 99 7.75 6.64 4.82
CA CYS A 99 7.02 5.38 4.82
C CYS A 99 6.89 4.84 3.39
N ARG A 100 7.46 3.67 3.13
CA ARG A 100 7.37 2.98 1.86
C ARG A 100 6.27 1.91 1.91
N PRO A 101 5.41 1.80 0.89
CA PRO A 101 4.46 0.70 0.80
C PRO A 101 5.17 -0.66 0.75
N ASN A 102 4.53 -1.65 1.36
CA ASN A 102 5.05 -3.01 1.39
C ASN A 102 5.17 -3.58 -0.02
N ALA A 103 6.18 -4.42 -0.23
CA ALA A 103 6.38 -5.10 -1.50
C ALA A 103 5.18 -6.01 -1.81
N LEU A 104 4.63 -5.88 -3.01
CA LEU A 104 3.56 -6.74 -3.50
C LEU A 104 4.14 -7.97 -4.23
N PRO A 105 3.39 -9.09 -4.29
CA PRO A 105 3.72 -10.19 -5.18
C PRO A 105 3.84 -9.74 -6.65
N GLN A 106 4.63 -10.47 -7.43
CA GLN A 106 4.86 -10.14 -8.83
C GLN A 106 3.54 -10.05 -9.62
N GLY A 107 3.39 -8.96 -10.38
CA GLY A 107 2.22 -8.71 -11.22
C GLY A 107 1.03 -8.07 -10.49
N MET A 108 1.16 -7.77 -9.20
CA MET A 108 0.17 -7.01 -8.43
C MET A 108 0.52 -5.53 -8.35
N ILE A 109 -0.52 -4.70 -8.20
CA ILE A 109 -0.43 -3.24 -8.10
C ILE A 109 -1.50 -2.73 -7.15
N TYR A 110 -1.17 -1.67 -6.40
CA TYR A 110 -2.14 -1.01 -5.51
C TYR A 110 -3.25 -0.31 -6.31
N THR A 111 -4.46 -0.29 -5.76
CA THR A 111 -5.60 0.36 -6.42
C THR A 111 -5.44 1.87 -6.50
N ASP A 112 -4.88 2.46 -5.45
CA ASP A 112 -4.72 3.89 -5.22
C ASP A 112 -3.59 4.14 -4.19
N ALA A 113 -3.36 5.40 -3.84
CA ALA A 113 -2.29 5.83 -2.93
C ALA A 113 -2.56 5.53 -1.43
N SER A 114 -3.69 4.90 -1.07
CA SER A 114 -3.93 4.44 0.32
C SER A 114 -3.15 3.17 0.65
N TYR A 115 -2.73 2.42 -0.37
CA TYR A 115 -2.04 1.13 -0.25
C TYR A 115 -2.83 0.07 0.56
N GLU A 116 -4.14 0.24 0.72
CA GLU A 116 -4.97 -0.72 1.46
C GLU A 116 -5.39 -1.94 0.61
N LYS A 117 -5.60 -1.73 -0.70
CA LYS A 117 -6.06 -2.76 -1.64
C LYS A 117 -5.11 -2.88 -2.82
N TYR A 118 -4.98 -4.09 -3.35
CA TYR A 118 -4.20 -4.37 -4.54
C TYR A 118 -4.90 -5.41 -5.41
N VAL A 119 -4.65 -5.31 -6.72
CA VAL A 119 -5.20 -6.19 -7.76
C VAL A 119 -4.08 -6.60 -8.71
N TYR A 120 -4.36 -7.50 -9.66
CA TYR A 120 -3.41 -7.72 -10.75
C TYR A 120 -3.38 -6.49 -11.67
N ASN A 121 -2.20 -6.20 -12.24
CA ASN A 121 -2.01 -5.04 -13.13
C ASN A 121 -3.05 -4.98 -14.27
N ASN A 122 -3.34 -6.13 -14.87
CA ASN A 122 -4.28 -6.27 -15.98
C ASN A 122 -5.74 -5.97 -15.58
N ASP A 123 -6.04 -5.96 -14.28
CA ASP A 123 -7.39 -5.73 -13.74
C ASP A 123 -7.61 -4.25 -13.37
N CYS A 124 -6.61 -3.38 -13.59
CA CYS A 124 -6.78 -1.94 -13.40
C CYS A 124 -7.82 -1.36 -14.35
N GLU A 125 -7.97 -1.90 -15.55
CA GLU A 125 -9.05 -1.55 -16.46
C GLU A 125 -10.38 -2.17 -16.00
N GLN A 126 -11.03 -1.53 -15.03
CA GLN A 126 -12.40 -1.89 -14.69
C GLN A 126 -13.28 -1.54 -15.90
N LYS A 127 -13.61 -2.53 -16.75
CA LYS A 127 -14.67 -2.29 -17.74
C LYS A 127 -15.95 -1.98 -16.95
N PRO A 128 -16.71 -0.93 -17.31
CA PRO A 128 -17.93 -0.55 -16.60
C PRO A 128 -18.83 -1.77 -16.44
N CYS A 129 -19.22 -2.06 -15.19
CA CYS A 129 -20.13 -3.13 -14.87
C CYS A 129 -21.51 -2.55 -14.54
N LYS A 130 -22.57 -3.24 -14.95
CA LYS A 130 -23.93 -2.86 -14.56
C LYS A 130 -24.14 -3.20 -13.09
N GLU A 131 -24.72 -2.29 -12.32
CA GLU A 131 -25.06 -2.54 -10.92
C GLU A 131 -25.93 -3.80 -10.79
N GLY A 132 -25.56 -4.70 -9.88
CA GLY A 132 -26.21 -6.01 -9.75
C GLY A 132 -25.77 -7.08 -10.78
N SER A 133 -24.83 -6.77 -11.70
CA SER A 133 -24.26 -7.80 -12.58
C SER A 133 -23.29 -8.70 -11.82
N ILE A 134 -23.68 -9.96 -11.66
CA ILE A 134 -22.81 -11.05 -11.22
C ILE A 134 -22.23 -11.67 -12.48
N ASN A 135 -21.01 -11.29 -12.86
CA ASN A 135 -20.31 -11.95 -13.97
C ASN A 135 -19.55 -13.14 -13.39
N LEU A 136 -20.25 -14.27 -13.33
CA LEU A 136 -19.70 -15.55 -12.95
C LEU A 136 -18.66 -15.96 -13.99
N LYS A 137 -17.39 -16.08 -13.55
CA LYS A 137 -16.27 -16.72 -14.24
C LYS A 137 -15.65 -15.91 -15.39
N GLU A 138 -14.62 -15.13 -15.08
CA GLU A 138 -13.64 -14.71 -16.08
C GLU A 138 -12.45 -15.67 -16.06
N ILE A 139 -12.20 -16.34 -17.18
CA ILE A 139 -11.01 -17.18 -17.36
C ILE A 139 -9.87 -16.26 -17.83
N SER A 140 -9.17 -15.64 -16.88
CA SER A 140 -7.96 -14.88 -17.18
C SER A 140 -6.75 -15.81 -17.11
N LYS A 141 -6.21 -16.20 -18.27
CA LYS A 141 -4.99 -17.01 -18.41
C LYS A 141 -5.03 -18.33 -17.60
N GLY A 142 -6.12 -19.08 -17.67
CA GLY A 142 -6.25 -20.41 -17.05
C GLY A 142 -6.63 -20.44 -15.57
N ARG A 143 -7.13 -19.33 -15.01
CA ARG A 143 -7.55 -19.23 -13.60
C ARG A 143 -9.02 -18.82 -13.48
N CYS A 144 -9.68 -19.25 -12.42
CA CYS A 144 -11.07 -18.91 -12.13
C CYS A 144 -11.14 -17.69 -11.19
N LEU A 145 -11.89 -16.67 -11.58
CA LEU A 145 -12.19 -15.50 -10.74
C LEU A 145 -13.71 -15.38 -10.55
N PHE A 146 -14.13 -15.01 -9.33
CA PHE A 146 -15.49 -14.62 -9.01
C PHE A 146 -15.56 -13.11 -8.80
N CYS A 147 -16.36 -12.42 -9.61
CA CYS A 147 -16.43 -10.97 -9.60
C CYS A 147 -17.85 -10.46 -9.30
N THR A 148 -17.96 -9.46 -8.41
CA THR A 148 -19.21 -8.75 -8.09
C THR A 148 -19.10 -7.27 -8.44
N CYS A 149 -20.19 -6.68 -8.94
CA CYS A 149 -20.28 -5.25 -9.22
C CYS A 149 -21.06 -4.53 -8.11
N THR A 150 -20.47 -3.53 -7.47
CA THR A 150 -21.10 -2.71 -6.42
C THR A 150 -20.86 -1.25 -6.73
N SER A 151 -21.91 -0.45 -6.95
CA SER A 151 -21.81 0.98 -7.27
C SER A 151 -20.86 1.28 -8.46
N GLY A 152 -20.88 0.42 -9.48
CA GLY A 152 -20.02 0.53 -10.67
C GLY A 152 -18.59 0.00 -10.50
N GLU A 153 -18.19 -0.40 -9.29
CA GLU A 153 -16.88 -0.95 -8.99
C GLU A 153 -16.88 -2.48 -9.06
N ARG A 154 -15.93 -3.06 -9.80
CA ARG A 154 -15.73 -4.51 -9.89
C ARG A 154 -14.81 -5.01 -8.78
N ASN A 155 -15.32 -5.92 -7.95
CA ASN A 155 -14.57 -6.64 -6.92
C ASN A 155 -14.40 -8.11 -7.33
N CYS A 156 -13.16 -8.58 -7.52
CA CYS A 156 -12.88 -9.94 -7.96
C CYS A 156 -12.06 -10.72 -6.93
N VAL A 157 -12.40 -11.99 -6.72
CA VAL A 157 -11.67 -12.92 -5.84
C VAL A 157 -11.30 -14.21 -6.59
N PRO A 158 -10.11 -14.78 -6.38
CA PRO A 158 -9.71 -16.04 -7.01
C PRO A 158 -10.45 -17.24 -6.41
N ILE A 159 -10.82 -18.22 -7.24
CA ILE A 159 -11.46 -19.48 -6.83
C ILE A 159 -10.71 -20.73 -7.38
N PRO A 160 -10.73 -21.87 -6.66
CA PRO A 160 -10.07 -23.10 -7.09
C PRO A 160 -10.67 -23.69 -8.39
N LEU A 161 -9.85 -24.41 -9.15
CA LEU A 161 -10.29 -25.24 -10.28
C LEU A 161 -10.84 -26.59 -9.79
N PRO A 162 -11.87 -27.16 -10.44
CA PRO A 162 -12.63 -26.63 -11.59
C PRO A 162 -13.58 -25.50 -11.17
N CYS A 163 -13.80 -24.50 -12.05
CA CYS A 163 -14.74 -23.40 -11.74
C CYS A 163 -16.18 -23.95 -11.77
N ASP A 164 -16.65 -24.42 -10.62
CA ASP A 164 -17.98 -25.01 -10.47
C ASP A 164 -19.03 -23.93 -10.22
N ASN A 165 -20.18 -24.07 -10.88
CA ASN A 165 -21.18 -23.00 -11.01
C ASN A 165 -21.96 -22.76 -9.71
N GLY A 166 -21.38 -21.97 -8.79
CA GLY A 166 -22.16 -21.28 -7.75
C GLY A 166 -22.19 -21.93 -6.36
N LYS A 167 -21.15 -22.66 -5.96
CA LYS A 167 -20.91 -22.97 -4.54
C LYS A 167 -19.67 -22.24 -4.07
N VAL A 168 -19.83 -20.99 -3.61
CA VAL A 168 -18.78 -20.32 -2.83
C VAL A 168 -18.76 -21.01 -1.46
N PRO A 169 -17.64 -21.63 -1.03
CA PRO A 169 -17.55 -22.19 0.30
C PRO A 169 -17.75 -21.06 1.32
N ILE A 170 -18.73 -21.18 2.22
CA ILE A 170 -19.01 -20.15 3.24
C ILE A 170 -17.75 -19.86 4.08
N HIS A 171 -16.87 -20.86 4.23
CA HIS A 171 -15.59 -20.75 4.91
C HIS A 171 -14.54 -19.86 4.23
N SER A 172 -14.69 -19.52 2.94
CA SER A 172 -13.76 -18.65 2.21
C SER A 172 -14.22 -17.19 2.14
N LEU A 173 -15.36 -16.85 2.75
CA LEU A 173 -15.90 -15.49 2.79
C LEU A 173 -15.47 -14.80 4.09
N SER A 174 -14.95 -13.57 3.98
CA SER A 174 -14.67 -12.78 5.17
C SER A 174 -15.97 -12.41 5.90
N PHE A 175 -15.88 -12.14 7.20
CA PHE A 175 -17.05 -11.80 8.01
C PHE A 175 -17.82 -10.59 7.44
N SER A 176 -17.14 -9.60 6.86
CA SER A 176 -17.79 -8.45 6.22
C SER A 176 -18.58 -8.82 4.95
N MET A 177 -18.16 -9.85 4.22
CA MET A 177 -18.84 -10.30 2.99
C MET A 177 -20.17 -11.03 3.30
N LEU A 178 -20.24 -11.78 4.41
CA LEU A 178 -21.46 -12.51 4.81
C LEU A 178 -22.64 -11.58 5.17
N PHE A 179 -22.35 -10.36 5.63
CA PHE A 179 -23.38 -9.37 5.98
C PHE A 179 -23.84 -8.51 4.79
N SER A 180 -23.20 -8.65 3.62
CA SER A 180 -23.67 -7.99 2.41
C SER A 180 -25.06 -8.50 2.01
N ASN A 181 -26.00 -7.58 1.79
CA ASN A 181 -27.36 -7.91 1.34
C ASN A 181 -27.38 -8.72 0.04
N VAL A 182 -26.31 -8.61 -0.76
CA VAL A 182 -26.09 -9.40 -1.98
C VAL A 182 -25.81 -10.87 -1.66
N ILE A 183 -24.96 -11.15 -0.66
CA ILE A 183 -24.68 -12.54 -0.25
C ILE A 183 -25.89 -13.14 0.48
N LYS A 184 -26.64 -12.36 1.26
CA LYS A 184 -27.92 -12.82 1.85
C LYS A 184 -28.95 -13.21 0.80
N GLN A 185 -29.05 -12.48 -0.31
CA GLN A 185 -29.88 -12.87 -1.46
C GLN A 185 -29.39 -14.18 -2.10
N ILE A 186 -28.08 -14.40 -2.22
CA ILE A 186 -27.50 -15.62 -2.81
C ILE A 186 -27.73 -16.84 -1.90
N ILE A 187 -27.51 -16.71 -0.58
CA ILE A 187 -27.78 -17.79 0.39
C ILE A 187 -29.29 -18.10 0.44
N GLY A 188 -30.14 -17.07 0.37
CA GLY A 188 -31.60 -17.23 0.32
C GLY A 188 -32.11 -17.93 -0.96
N VAL A 189 -31.41 -17.75 -2.09
CA VAL A 189 -31.71 -18.46 -3.34
C VAL A 189 -31.29 -19.94 -3.26
N GLN A 190 -30.15 -20.25 -2.63
CA GLN A 190 -29.72 -21.64 -2.41
C GLN A 190 -30.66 -22.43 -1.49
N TYR A 191 -31.22 -21.82 -0.44
CA TYR A 191 -32.17 -22.50 0.45
C TYR A 191 -33.47 -22.89 -0.26
N ARG A 192 -33.94 -22.10 -1.24
CA ARG A 192 -35.16 -22.43 -2.00
C ARG A 192 -34.96 -23.57 -3.00
N LEU A 193 -33.75 -23.76 -3.52
CA LEU A 193 -33.42 -24.84 -4.46
C LEU A 193 -33.20 -26.20 -3.79
N CYS A 194 -33.04 -26.27 -2.46
CA CYS A 194 -32.92 -27.52 -1.70
C CYS A 194 -34.24 -28.01 -1.08
N LEU A 195 -35.36 -27.30 -1.29
CA LEU A 195 -36.69 -27.62 -0.72
C LEU A 195 -37.73 -28.04 -1.77
N GLN A 196 -37.29 -28.45 -2.96
CA GLN A 196 -38.14 -29.03 -4.02
C GLN A 196 -37.63 -30.42 -4.42
#